data_AF-A0A7X8CMQ6-F1
#
_entry.id   AF-A0A7X8CMQ6-F1
#
_cell.length_a   1.000
_cell.length_b   1.000
_cell.length_c   1.000
_cell.angle_alpha   90.00
_cell.angle_beta   90.00
_cell.angle_gamma   90.00
#
_symmetry.space_group_name_H-M   'P 1'
#
loop_
_entity.id
_entity.type
_entity.pdbx_description
1 polymer ?
#
loop_
_entity_poly.entity_id
_entity_poly.type
_entity_poly.pdbx_seq_one_letter_code
_entity_poly.pdbx_strand_id
1 'polypeptide(L)'
;TLYLTHRHDRGSGKSEAIGGIEFGIVAEIAEKLRVSPQTVVEEIEKIEEFPAAAVREIMTEHIQALVLEIMREDSDGIVPVNAPTREKTLFDRLLEKWNELGIGNDYDWIERYLGTDIQRYLESKFFKDHCQRFMNRPIIYHLVSERRTIGFFVLHHSWNRDRVLLLSSKYCSEAKNTLNNLLASETNPKKRVEIENQLRELTGFTHALLELLQSGYSPTVDLGVARNCAPLQKKKLLASDVLSSKLMDKMLNAKWE
;
A
#
# COMPACT_ATOMS: atom_id res chain seq x y z
N THR A 1 -12.23 2.03 11.69
CA THR A 1 -13.34 2.40 10.76
C THR A 1 -14.18 3.59 11.23
N LEU A 2 -13.57 4.67 11.75
CA LEU A 2 -14.31 5.89 12.16
C LEU A 2 -14.59 6.85 10.99
N TYR A 3 -13.86 6.72 9.88
CA TYR A 3 -13.84 7.72 8.80
C TYR A 3 -14.71 7.38 7.59
N LEU A 4 -15.20 6.14 7.48
CA LEU A 4 -15.82 5.65 6.22
C LEU A 4 -17.35 5.80 6.19
N THR A 5 -18.01 6.05 7.32
CA THR A 5 -19.47 6.17 7.41
C THR A 5 -20.00 7.56 7.03
N HIS A 6 -19.18 8.62 7.07
CA HIS A 6 -19.64 10.00 6.88
C HIS A 6 -19.57 10.56 5.45
N ARG A 7 -19.07 9.81 4.45
CA ARG A 7 -19.06 10.30 3.05
C ARG A 7 -20.47 10.39 2.41
N HIS A 8 -21.52 9.87 3.05
CA HIS A 8 -22.85 9.75 2.43
C HIS A 8 -23.84 10.90 2.67
N ASP A 9 -23.56 11.89 3.51
CA ASP A 9 -24.60 12.87 3.89
C ASP A 9 -24.18 14.35 3.81
N ARG A 10 -23.37 14.72 2.81
CA ARG A 10 -23.01 16.13 2.51
C ARG A 10 -24.11 16.90 1.76
N GLY A 11 -25.38 16.60 2.04
CA GLY A 11 -26.54 17.14 1.32
C GLY A 11 -27.42 18.12 2.11
N SER A 12 -27.26 18.26 3.43
CA SER A 12 -28.07 19.22 4.20
C SER A 12 -27.16 20.11 5.03
N GLY A 13 -27.11 21.39 4.70
CA GLY A 13 -26.30 22.41 5.41
C GLY A 13 -26.79 22.70 6.83
N LYS A 14 -26.87 21.67 7.69
CA LYS A 14 -27.35 21.75 9.08
C LYS A 14 -26.37 21.26 10.13
N SER A 15 -25.19 20.77 9.75
CA SER A 15 -24.18 20.29 10.71
C SER A 15 -23.16 21.39 11.01
N GLU A 16 -23.62 22.46 11.67
CA GLU A 16 -22.72 23.45 12.25
C GLU A 16 -21.87 22.78 13.34
N ALA A 17 -20.55 22.97 13.26
CA ALA A 17 -19.58 22.38 14.17
C ALA A 17 -19.83 22.78 15.62
N ILE A 18 -19.61 21.86 16.57
CA ILE A 18 -19.54 22.18 18.01
C ILE A 18 -18.07 22.28 18.38
N GLY A 19 -17.60 23.44 18.84
CA GLY A 19 -16.20 23.65 19.24
C GLY A 19 -15.19 23.47 18.09
N GLY A 20 -15.62 23.59 16.83
CA GLY A 20 -14.76 23.36 15.65
C GLY A 20 -14.68 21.91 15.18
N ILE A 21 -15.39 20.98 15.83
CA ILE A 21 -15.47 19.56 15.44
C ILE A 21 -16.78 19.30 14.69
N GLU A 22 -16.70 18.56 13.59
CA GLU A 22 -17.86 18.18 12.77
C GLU A 22 -18.90 17.42 13.61
N PHE A 23 -20.14 17.93 13.68
CA PHE A 23 -21.22 17.41 14.56
C PHE A 23 -21.46 15.90 14.39
N GLY A 24 -21.26 15.37 13.17
CA GLY A 24 -21.39 13.94 12.88
C GLY A 24 -20.42 13.07 13.68
N ILE A 25 -19.17 13.49 13.79
CA ILE A 25 -18.12 12.77 14.54
C ILE A 25 -18.44 12.78 16.05
N VAL A 26 -18.86 13.93 16.57
CA VAL A 26 -19.23 14.09 17.99
C VAL A 26 -20.43 13.21 18.34
N ALA A 27 -21.44 13.14 17.47
CA ALA A 27 -22.63 12.31 17.68
C ALA A 27 -22.31 10.81 17.69
N GLU A 28 -21.45 10.34 16.79
CA GLU A 28 -21.05 8.92 16.74
C GLU A 28 -20.26 8.50 17.99
N ILE A 29 -19.34 9.36 18.45
CA ILE A 29 -18.57 9.11 19.68
C ILE A 29 -19.49 9.10 20.91
N ALA A 30 -20.43 10.05 20.97
CA ALA A 30 -21.41 10.16 22.06
C ALA A 30 -22.30 8.91 22.15
N GLU A 31 -22.78 8.39 21.02
CA GLU A 31 -23.58 7.17 20.95
C GLU A 31 -22.79 5.95 21.43
N LYS A 32 -21.56 5.77 20.94
CA LYS A 32 -20.69 4.63 21.31
C LYS A 32 -20.35 4.62 22.79
N LEU A 33 -20.04 5.80 23.35
CA LEU A 33 -19.65 5.94 24.76
C LEU A 33 -20.86 6.09 25.70
N ARG A 34 -22.09 6.20 25.15
CA ARG A 34 -23.33 6.46 25.89
C ARG A 34 -23.24 7.70 26.78
N VAL A 35 -22.63 8.76 26.27
CA VAL A 35 -22.50 10.07 26.93
C VAL A 35 -23.14 11.15 26.06
N SER A 36 -23.29 12.36 26.59
CA SER A 36 -23.83 13.47 25.79
C SER A 36 -22.78 13.99 24.78
N PRO A 37 -23.20 14.51 23.61
CA PRO A 37 -22.30 15.19 22.67
C PRO A 37 -21.47 16.32 23.30
N GLN A 38 -22.04 17.05 24.26
CA GLN A 38 -21.33 18.10 24.99
C GLN A 38 -20.18 17.53 25.82
N THR A 39 -20.42 16.43 26.53
CA THR A 39 -19.38 15.72 27.30
C THR A 39 -18.24 15.25 26.39
N VAL A 40 -18.56 14.78 25.18
CA VAL A 40 -17.52 14.40 24.20
C VAL A 40 -16.65 15.58 23.82
N VAL A 41 -17.26 16.73 23.52
CA VAL A 41 -16.51 17.95 23.16
C VAL A 41 -15.65 18.44 24.32
N GLU A 42 -16.21 18.52 25.52
CA GLU A 42 -15.48 18.93 26.73
C GLU A 42 -14.29 18.02 27.03
N GLU A 43 -14.40 16.70 26.80
CA GLU A 43 -13.29 15.77 27.01
C GLU A 43 -12.25 15.85 25.90
N ILE A 44 -12.65 16.08 24.64
CA ILE A 44 -11.71 16.30 23.53
C ILE A 44 -10.92 17.60 23.73
N GLU A 45 -11.57 18.67 24.20
CA GLU A 45 -10.93 19.95 24.52
C GLU A 45 -9.90 19.85 25.65
N LYS A 46 -10.00 18.83 26.51
CA LYS A 46 -9.04 18.55 27.60
C LYS A 46 -7.82 17.74 27.14
N ILE A 47 -7.83 17.18 25.94
CA ILE A 47 -6.70 16.39 25.42
C ILE A 47 -5.62 17.35 24.93
N GLU A 48 -4.58 17.56 25.75
CA GLU A 48 -3.39 18.32 25.34
C GLU A 48 -2.60 17.59 24.23
N GLU A 49 -2.54 16.25 24.29
CA GLU A 49 -1.90 15.41 23.28
C GLU A 49 -2.64 14.06 23.17
N PHE A 50 -2.99 13.66 21.94
CA PHE A 50 -3.64 12.37 21.70
C PHE A 50 -2.66 11.21 21.97
N PRO A 51 -3.12 10.06 22.51
CA PRO A 51 -2.25 8.91 22.71
C PRO A 51 -1.58 8.50 21.40
N ALA A 52 -0.24 8.55 21.35
CA ALA A 52 0.53 8.33 20.12
C ALA A 52 0.17 7.02 19.40
N ALA A 53 -0.19 5.97 20.15
CA ALA A 53 -0.65 4.70 19.59
C ALA A 53 -1.98 4.82 18.83
N ALA A 54 -2.94 5.56 19.37
CA ALA A 54 -4.25 5.78 18.74
C ALA A 54 -4.12 6.68 17.51
N VAL A 55 -3.28 7.73 17.58
CA VAL A 55 -3.01 8.59 16.41
C VAL A 55 -2.36 7.78 15.30
N ARG A 56 -1.33 6.97 15.61
CA ARG A 56 -0.68 6.09 14.62
C ARG A 56 -1.68 5.14 13.96
N GLU A 57 -2.60 4.55 14.72
CA GLU A 57 -3.64 3.68 14.17
C GLU A 57 -4.55 4.41 13.19
N ILE A 58 -5.06 5.59 13.56
CA ILE A 58 -5.89 6.44 12.69
C ILE A 58 -5.12 6.85 11.43
N MET A 59 -3.87 7.27 11.56
CA MET A 59 -3.04 7.68 10.41
C MET A 59 -2.78 6.53 9.45
N THR A 60 -2.48 5.35 9.98
CA THR A 60 -2.24 4.17 9.15
C THR A 60 -3.53 3.61 8.52
N GLU A 61 -4.69 3.77 9.17
CA GLU A 61 -6.01 3.54 8.54
C GLU A 61 -6.28 4.54 7.40
N HIS A 62 -5.95 5.82 7.60
CA HIS A 62 -6.14 6.86 6.59
C HIS A 62 -5.27 6.60 5.36
N ILE A 63 -3.97 6.33 5.55
CA ILE A 63 -3.06 5.96 4.46
C ILE A 63 -3.56 4.68 3.76
N GLN A 64 -4.04 3.69 4.51
CA GLN A 64 -4.64 2.47 3.95
C GLN A 64 -5.83 2.77 3.04
N ALA A 65 -6.71 3.70 3.42
CA ALA A 65 -7.87 4.08 2.62
C ALA A 65 -7.46 4.80 1.32
N LEU A 66 -6.52 5.75 1.40
CA LEU A 66 -6.03 6.47 0.22
C LEU A 66 -5.27 5.55 -0.73
N VAL A 67 -4.41 4.67 -0.22
CA VAL A 67 -3.73 3.68 -1.06
C VAL A 67 -4.75 2.76 -1.75
N LEU A 68 -5.83 2.35 -1.09
CA LEU A 68 -6.90 1.58 -1.74
C LEU A 68 -7.63 2.36 -2.83
N GLU A 69 -7.87 3.66 -2.61
CA GLU A 69 -8.45 4.55 -3.62
C GLU A 69 -7.52 4.63 -4.84
N ILE A 70 -6.23 4.92 -4.63
CA ILE A 70 -5.20 4.98 -5.69
C ILE A 70 -5.14 3.66 -6.47
N MET A 71 -5.10 2.51 -5.77
CA MET A 71 -5.02 1.20 -6.42
C MET A 71 -6.28 0.86 -7.23
N ARG A 72 -7.46 1.39 -6.85
CA ARG A 72 -8.73 1.15 -7.56
C ARG A 72 -8.90 2.07 -8.77
N GLU A 73 -8.35 3.28 -8.70
CA GLU A 73 -8.33 4.23 -9.81
C GLU A 73 -7.28 3.88 -10.86
N ASP A 74 -6.24 3.13 -10.47
CA ASP A 74 -5.22 2.67 -11.40
C ASP A 74 -5.80 1.68 -12.45
N SER A 75 -5.50 1.94 -13.71
CA SER A 75 -6.11 1.25 -14.85
C SER A 75 -5.73 -0.23 -14.99
N ASP A 76 -4.55 -0.61 -14.52
CA ASP A 76 -4.09 -2.01 -14.56
C ASP A 76 -3.88 -2.60 -13.15
N GLY A 77 -3.92 -1.74 -12.13
CA GLY A 77 -3.75 -2.10 -10.74
C GLY A 77 -2.30 -2.39 -10.39
N ILE A 78 -1.32 -1.86 -11.13
CA ILE A 78 0.12 -1.98 -10.88
C ILE A 78 0.68 -0.59 -10.60
N VAL A 79 1.13 -0.36 -9.37
CA VAL A 79 1.71 0.94 -8.97
C VAL A 79 3.14 0.76 -8.50
N PRO A 80 4.13 1.47 -9.06
CA PRO A 80 5.51 1.42 -8.59
C PRO A 80 5.62 2.02 -7.18
N VAL A 81 6.34 1.36 -6.28
CA VAL A 81 6.60 1.86 -4.92
C VAL A 81 7.97 2.53 -4.89
N ASN A 82 9.02 1.76 -5.13
CA ASN A 82 10.41 2.23 -5.22
C ASN A 82 11.11 1.80 -6.53
N ALA A 83 10.35 1.24 -7.47
CA ALA A 83 10.85 0.91 -8.80
C ALA A 83 11.03 2.19 -9.66
N PRO A 84 12.18 2.39 -10.33
CA PRO A 84 12.47 3.60 -11.11
C PRO A 84 11.80 3.58 -12.49
N THR A 85 10.47 3.59 -12.50
CA THR A 85 9.67 3.65 -13.73
C THR A 85 9.42 5.10 -14.17
N ARG A 86 8.75 5.29 -15.31
CA ARG A 86 8.30 6.62 -15.74
C ARG A 86 6.96 7.04 -15.14
N GLU A 87 6.27 6.12 -14.47
CA GLU A 87 5.00 6.38 -13.81
C GLU A 87 5.23 6.99 -12.42
N LYS A 88 4.28 7.81 -11.97
CA LYS A 88 4.27 8.34 -10.61
C LYS A 88 4.27 7.19 -9.60
N THR A 89 5.13 7.31 -8.59
CA THR A 89 5.20 6.33 -7.51
C THR A 89 3.94 6.37 -6.65
N LEU A 90 3.73 5.33 -5.85
CA LEU A 90 2.67 5.32 -4.86
C LEU A 90 2.77 6.51 -3.90
N PHE A 91 3.99 6.91 -3.53
CA PHE A 91 4.23 8.06 -2.67
C PHE A 91 3.77 9.35 -3.34
N ASP A 92 4.17 9.60 -4.59
CA ASP A 92 3.74 10.79 -5.34
C ASP A 92 2.21 10.87 -5.47
N ARG A 93 1.56 9.75 -5.82
CA ARG A 93 0.11 9.67 -5.94
C ARG A 93 -0.60 9.89 -4.59
N LEU A 94 0.00 9.45 -3.48
CA LEU A 94 -0.51 9.70 -2.13
C LEU A 94 -0.44 11.19 -1.77
N LEU A 95 0.67 11.86 -2.09
CA LEU A 95 0.81 13.30 -1.88
C LEU A 95 -0.21 14.10 -2.70
N GLU A 96 -0.49 13.68 -3.94
CA GLU A 96 -1.53 14.29 -4.77
C GLU A 96 -2.92 14.18 -4.14
N LYS A 97 -3.29 12.99 -3.63
CA LYS A 97 -4.55 12.80 -2.90
C LYS A 97 -4.63 13.67 -1.64
N TRP A 98 -3.54 13.85 -0.90
CA TRP A 98 -3.53 14.75 0.25
C TRP A 98 -3.67 16.21 -0.12
N ASN A 99 -3.05 16.64 -1.22
CA ASN A 99 -3.22 17.99 -1.74
C ASN A 99 -4.67 18.24 -2.18
N GLU A 100 -5.31 17.28 -2.86
CA GLU A 100 -6.73 17.36 -3.24
C GLU A 100 -7.67 17.45 -2.03
N LEU A 101 -7.29 16.82 -0.91
CA LEU A 101 -8.03 16.88 0.36
C LEU A 101 -7.75 18.17 1.17
N GLY A 102 -6.87 19.05 0.70
CA GLY A 102 -6.51 20.29 1.39
C GLY A 102 -5.55 20.10 2.57
N ILE A 103 -4.94 18.92 2.73
CA ILE A 103 -3.93 18.63 3.77
C ILE A 103 -2.61 19.33 3.43
N GLY A 104 -2.36 19.60 2.15
CA GLY A 104 -1.16 20.29 1.66
C GLY A 104 0.07 19.40 1.68
N ASN A 105 1.25 20.04 1.59
CA ASN A 105 2.56 19.36 1.50
C ASN A 105 3.30 19.25 2.84
N ASP A 106 2.70 19.70 3.95
CA ASP A 106 3.31 19.60 5.29
C ASP A 106 2.76 18.37 6.03
N TYR A 107 3.56 17.31 6.01
CA TYR A 107 3.25 16.02 6.63
C TYR A 107 4.28 15.61 7.70
N ASP A 108 5.14 16.52 8.16
CA ASP A 108 6.13 16.26 9.21
C ASP A 108 5.47 15.77 10.52
N TRP A 109 4.27 16.28 10.80
CA TRP A 109 3.48 15.81 11.93
C TRP A 109 2.99 14.37 11.73
N ILE A 110 2.63 13.97 10.51
CA ILE A 110 2.23 12.60 10.18
C ILE A 110 3.41 11.65 10.42
N GLU A 111 4.59 12.01 9.90
CA GLU A 111 5.81 11.20 10.02
C GLU A 111 6.25 11.03 11.47
N ARG A 112 6.10 12.08 12.30
CA ARG A 112 6.33 12.01 13.75
C ARG A 112 5.45 10.94 14.41
N TYR A 113 4.15 10.92 14.12
CA TYR A 113 3.24 9.91 14.69
C TYR A 113 3.42 8.51 14.08
N LEU A 114 3.83 8.41 12.82
CA LEU A 114 4.21 7.13 12.18
C LEU A 114 5.53 6.58 12.73
N GLY A 115 6.40 7.45 13.25
CA GLY A 115 7.75 7.11 13.70
C GLY A 115 8.69 6.71 12.54
N THR A 116 8.38 7.13 11.32
CA THR A 116 9.14 6.91 10.09
C THR A 116 8.61 7.85 9.02
N ASP A 117 9.43 8.17 8.02
CA ASP A 117 8.96 8.87 6.84
C ASP A 117 7.93 8.02 6.07
N ILE A 118 7.00 8.69 5.39
CA ILE A 118 5.87 8.04 4.72
C ILE A 118 6.35 7.11 3.60
N GLN A 119 7.37 7.51 2.83
CA GLN A 119 7.92 6.67 1.78
C GLN A 119 8.43 5.35 2.35
N ARG A 120 9.25 5.39 3.40
CA ARG A 120 9.75 4.19 4.09
C ARG A 120 8.63 3.38 4.74
N TYR A 121 7.57 4.02 5.23
CA TYR A 121 6.39 3.30 5.71
C TYR A 121 5.75 2.47 4.58
N LEU A 122 5.52 3.07 3.40
CA LEU A 122 4.95 2.38 2.23
C LEU A 122 5.85 1.22 1.77
N GLU A 123 7.17 1.42 1.76
CA GLU A 123 8.15 0.42 1.33
C GLU A 123 8.30 -0.76 2.31
N SER A 124 8.19 -0.54 3.62
CA SER A 124 8.65 -1.53 4.61
C SER A 124 7.61 -2.01 5.62
N LYS A 125 6.60 -1.19 5.95
CA LYS A 125 5.63 -1.47 7.01
C LYS A 125 4.21 -1.67 6.48
N PHE A 126 3.80 -0.88 5.48
CA PHE A 126 2.43 -0.84 4.98
C PHE A 126 1.87 -2.23 4.66
N PHE A 127 2.62 -3.07 3.94
CA PHE A 127 2.10 -4.38 3.52
C PHE A 127 1.83 -5.32 4.71
N LYS A 128 2.64 -5.24 5.77
CA LYS A 128 2.41 -6.02 6.99
C LYS A 128 1.15 -5.56 7.71
N ASP A 129 0.98 -4.25 7.86
CA ASP A 129 -0.20 -3.68 8.50
C ASP A 129 -1.46 -3.93 7.65
N HIS A 130 -1.33 -3.90 6.32
CA HIS A 130 -2.37 -4.30 5.37
C HIS A 130 -2.77 -5.76 5.56
N CYS A 131 -1.82 -6.69 5.62
CA CYS A 131 -2.10 -8.10 5.89
C CYS A 131 -2.87 -8.27 7.21
N GLN A 132 -2.47 -7.57 8.28
CA GLN A 132 -3.14 -7.63 9.58
C GLN A 132 -4.59 -7.13 9.52
N ARG A 133 -4.82 -5.94 8.92
CA ARG A 133 -6.16 -5.36 8.77
C ARG A 133 -7.11 -6.25 7.97
N PHE A 134 -6.57 -7.00 7.01
CA PHE A 134 -7.33 -7.89 6.14
C PHE A 134 -7.28 -9.36 6.60
N MET A 135 -6.96 -9.63 7.87
CA MET A 135 -6.96 -11.00 8.44
C MET A 135 -6.13 -12.00 7.60
N ASN A 136 -4.95 -11.59 7.14
CA ASN A 136 -4.06 -12.32 6.21
C ASN A 136 -4.71 -12.68 4.87
N ARG A 137 -5.67 -11.87 4.42
CA ARG A 137 -6.27 -11.90 3.07
C ARG A 137 -6.07 -10.55 2.38
N PRO A 138 -4.81 -10.11 2.19
CA PRO A 138 -4.53 -8.81 1.60
C PRO A 138 -5.16 -8.70 0.21
N ILE A 139 -5.70 -7.51 -0.09
CA ILE A 139 -6.27 -7.18 -1.40
C ILE A 139 -5.30 -6.37 -2.28
N ILE A 140 -4.19 -5.92 -1.69
CA ILE A 140 -3.02 -5.37 -2.38
C ILE A 140 -1.83 -6.28 -2.05
N TYR A 141 -1.09 -6.73 -3.05
CA TYR A 141 0.17 -7.44 -2.84
C TYR A 141 1.34 -6.50 -3.06
N HIS A 142 2.29 -6.48 -2.12
CA HIS A 142 3.56 -5.80 -2.33
C HIS A 142 4.58 -6.78 -2.90
N LEU A 143 4.80 -6.70 -4.20
CA LEU A 143 5.82 -7.48 -4.90
C LEU A 143 7.17 -6.79 -4.82
N VAL A 144 8.21 -7.49 -4.36
CA VAL A 144 9.55 -6.91 -4.14
C VAL A 144 10.67 -7.80 -4.67
N SER A 145 11.79 -7.19 -5.06
CA SER A 145 13.05 -7.88 -5.28
C SER A 145 13.65 -8.42 -3.97
N GLU A 146 14.66 -9.27 -4.08
CA GLU A 146 15.29 -9.94 -2.94
C GLU A 146 15.76 -8.98 -1.84
N ARG A 147 16.42 -7.86 -2.20
CA ARG A 147 16.83 -6.83 -1.23
C ARG A 147 15.88 -5.64 -1.20
N ARG A 148 14.69 -5.78 -1.82
CA ARG A 148 13.60 -4.81 -1.80
C ARG A 148 13.96 -3.45 -2.39
N THR A 149 14.97 -3.38 -3.26
CA THR A 149 15.30 -2.14 -3.97
C THR A 149 14.36 -1.87 -5.15
N ILE A 150 13.61 -2.89 -5.58
CA ILE A 150 12.56 -2.81 -6.59
C ILE A 150 11.27 -3.31 -5.95
N GLY A 151 10.18 -2.56 -6.13
CA GLY A 151 8.90 -2.85 -5.48
C GLY A 151 7.72 -2.27 -6.23
N PHE A 152 6.64 -3.05 -6.28
CA PHE A 152 5.37 -2.72 -6.91
C PHE A 152 4.22 -3.16 -6.02
N PHE A 153 3.18 -2.34 -5.93
CA PHE A 153 1.88 -2.77 -5.42
C PHE A 153 1.05 -3.29 -6.58
N VAL A 154 0.40 -4.44 -6.37
CA VAL A 154 -0.53 -5.02 -7.34
C VAL A 154 -1.88 -5.31 -6.71
N LEU A 155 -2.97 -4.92 -7.37
CA LEU A 155 -4.32 -5.12 -6.87
C LEU A 155 -4.77 -6.57 -7.12
N HIS A 156 -5.12 -7.31 -6.07
CA HIS A 156 -5.59 -8.69 -6.17
C HIS A 156 -6.77 -8.86 -7.15
N HIS A 157 -7.69 -7.90 -7.16
CA HIS A 157 -8.90 -7.94 -7.98
C HIS A 157 -8.64 -7.85 -9.50
N SER A 158 -7.52 -7.26 -9.91
CA SER A 158 -7.11 -7.23 -11.33
C SER A 158 -5.98 -8.21 -11.63
N TRP A 159 -5.40 -8.85 -10.60
CA TRP A 159 -4.22 -9.68 -10.73
C TRP A 159 -4.50 -11.00 -11.46
N ASN A 160 -3.97 -11.10 -12.67
CA ASN A 160 -4.11 -12.26 -13.54
C ASN A 160 -2.80 -12.53 -14.32
N ARG A 161 -2.79 -13.57 -15.15
CA ARG A 161 -1.63 -13.93 -15.98
C ARG A 161 -1.13 -12.76 -16.85
N ASP A 162 -2.05 -11.99 -17.43
CA ASP A 162 -1.71 -10.85 -18.29
C ASP A 162 -1.10 -9.70 -17.48
N ARG A 163 -1.54 -9.45 -16.24
CA ARG A 163 -0.90 -8.47 -15.34
C ARG A 163 0.50 -8.89 -14.90
N VAL A 164 0.74 -10.19 -14.67
CA VAL A 164 2.09 -10.71 -14.43
C VAL A 164 2.98 -10.45 -15.66
N LEU A 165 2.46 -10.72 -16.86
CA LEU A 165 3.18 -10.45 -18.11
C LEU A 165 3.45 -8.95 -18.29
N LEU A 166 2.46 -8.10 -18.06
CA LEU A 166 2.57 -6.64 -18.14
C LEU A 166 3.62 -6.09 -17.17
N LEU A 167 3.62 -6.55 -15.91
CA LEU A 167 4.64 -6.20 -14.93
C LEU A 167 6.04 -6.54 -15.45
N SER A 168 6.21 -7.71 -16.06
CA SER A 168 7.51 -8.15 -16.57
C SER A 168 7.94 -7.44 -17.87
N SER A 169 7.02 -7.22 -18.81
CA SER A 169 7.35 -6.77 -20.16
C SER A 169 7.36 -5.24 -20.30
N LYS A 170 6.51 -4.54 -19.54
CA LYS A 170 6.43 -3.07 -19.51
C LYS A 170 7.21 -2.52 -18.32
N TYR A 171 6.70 -2.71 -17.10
CA TYR A 171 7.22 -2.05 -15.90
C TYR A 171 8.68 -2.41 -15.59
N CYS A 172 9.03 -3.70 -15.61
CA CYS A 172 10.40 -4.13 -15.36
C CYS A 172 11.35 -3.70 -16.48
N SER A 173 10.91 -3.72 -17.75
CA SER A 173 11.69 -3.21 -18.88
C SER A 173 11.95 -1.70 -18.78
N GLU A 174 10.93 -0.93 -18.41
CA GLU A 174 11.04 0.51 -18.18
C GLU A 174 12.02 0.81 -17.04
N ALA A 175 11.86 0.16 -15.89
CA ALA A 175 12.78 0.31 -14.76
C ALA A 175 14.23 -0.02 -15.16
N LYS A 176 14.43 -1.07 -15.96
CA LYS A 176 15.75 -1.46 -16.48
C LYS A 176 16.34 -0.38 -17.38
N ASN A 177 15.54 0.18 -18.27
CA ASN A 177 15.97 1.26 -19.17
C ASN A 177 16.33 2.52 -18.37
N THR A 178 15.53 2.90 -17.38
CA THR A 178 15.83 4.03 -16.49
C THR A 178 17.16 3.82 -15.76
N LEU A 179 17.36 2.66 -15.13
CA LEU A 179 18.60 2.35 -14.43
C LEU A 179 19.82 2.34 -15.35
N ASN A 180 19.70 1.78 -16.56
CA ASN A 180 20.79 1.81 -17.54
C ASN A 180 21.16 3.23 -17.96
N ASN A 181 20.16 4.09 -18.18
CA ASN A 181 20.40 5.50 -18.52
C ASN A 181 21.08 6.23 -17.36
N LEU A 182 20.61 6.03 -16.12
CA LEU A 182 21.25 6.58 -14.92
C LEU A 182 22.71 6.11 -14.80
N LEU A 183 22.97 4.81 -14.99
CA LEU A 183 24.31 4.23 -14.94
C LEU A 183 25.23 4.80 -16.02
N ALA A 184 24.70 5.09 -17.22
CA ALA A 184 25.48 5.68 -18.31
C ALA A 184 25.97 7.09 -17.97
N SER A 185 25.15 7.88 -17.26
CA SER A 185 25.48 9.25 -16.85
C SER A 185 26.20 9.39 -15.50
N GLU A 186 26.14 8.37 -14.64
CA GLU A 186 26.64 8.45 -13.26
C GLU A 186 28.17 8.33 -13.21
N THR A 187 28.85 9.32 -12.65
CA THR A 187 30.32 9.35 -12.54
C THR A 187 30.82 8.91 -11.16
N ASN A 188 29.96 8.93 -10.14
CA ASN A 188 30.31 8.55 -8.78
C ASN A 188 30.42 7.01 -8.67
N PRO A 189 31.60 6.44 -8.36
CA PRO A 189 31.78 4.99 -8.31
C PRO A 189 30.86 4.26 -7.32
N LYS A 190 30.52 4.88 -6.17
CA LYS A 190 29.63 4.27 -5.18
C LYS A 190 28.20 4.15 -5.71
N LYS A 191 27.67 5.23 -6.29
CA LYS A 191 26.34 5.25 -6.89
C LYS A 191 26.23 4.30 -8.09
N ARG A 192 27.28 4.20 -8.91
CA ARG A 192 27.34 3.19 -9.99
C ARG A 192 27.14 1.78 -9.47
N VAL A 193 27.84 1.40 -8.39
CA VAL A 193 27.70 0.09 -7.75
C VAL A 193 26.28 -0.13 -7.20
N GLU A 194 25.66 0.90 -6.62
CA GLU A 194 24.26 0.84 -6.18
C GLU A 194 23.29 0.56 -7.35
N ILE A 195 23.43 1.30 -8.46
CA ILE A 195 22.61 1.12 -9.66
C ILE A 195 22.84 -0.27 -10.29
N GLU A 196 24.08 -0.75 -10.35
CA GLU A 196 24.41 -2.10 -10.83
C GLU A 196 23.79 -3.19 -9.96
N ASN A 197 23.74 -2.99 -8.64
CA ASN A 197 23.05 -3.90 -7.73
C ASN A 197 21.54 -3.90 -7.96
N GLN A 198 20.93 -2.72 -8.17
CA GLN A 198 19.50 -2.61 -8.52
C GLN A 198 19.19 -3.30 -9.85
N LEU A 199 20.04 -3.15 -10.88
CA LEU A 199 19.89 -3.87 -12.16
C LEU A 199 19.95 -5.39 -12.00
N ARG A 200 20.87 -5.89 -11.16
CA ARG A 200 20.97 -7.32 -10.86
C ARG A 200 19.71 -7.82 -10.15
N GLU A 201 19.21 -7.08 -9.17
CA GLU A 201 17.97 -7.40 -8.46
C GLU A 201 16.75 -7.39 -9.37
N LEU A 202 16.61 -6.36 -10.21
CA LEU A 202 15.53 -6.25 -11.18
C LEU A 202 15.54 -7.42 -12.15
N THR A 203 16.74 -7.86 -12.58
CA THR A 203 16.90 -9.04 -13.44
C THR A 203 16.41 -10.31 -12.74
N GLY A 204 16.81 -10.52 -11.48
CA GLY A 204 16.35 -11.66 -10.68
C GLY A 204 14.83 -11.64 -10.44
N PHE A 205 14.28 -10.47 -10.11
CA PHE A 205 12.84 -10.26 -9.94
C PHE A 205 12.06 -10.58 -11.23
N THR A 206 12.52 -10.06 -12.37
CA THR A 206 11.90 -10.33 -13.68
C THR A 206 11.94 -11.81 -14.03
N HIS A 207 13.08 -12.47 -13.78
CA HIS A 207 13.22 -13.90 -14.03
C HIS A 207 12.23 -14.72 -13.20
N ALA A 208 12.08 -14.41 -11.91
CA ALA A 208 11.13 -15.09 -11.04
C ALA A 208 9.66 -14.93 -11.49
N LEU A 209 9.28 -13.77 -12.03
CA LEU A 209 7.96 -13.56 -12.63
C LEU A 209 7.76 -14.43 -13.89
N LEU A 210 8.77 -14.53 -14.74
CA LEU A 210 8.71 -15.36 -15.95
C LEU A 210 8.66 -16.85 -15.62
N GLU A 211 9.42 -17.32 -14.62
CA GLU A 211 9.33 -18.69 -14.13
C GLU A 211 7.94 -19.02 -13.57
N LEU A 212 7.28 -18.07 -12.88
CA LEU A 212 5.90 -18.24 -12.44
C LEU A 212 4.97 -18.46 -13.65
N LEU A 213 5.07 -17.62 -14.67
CA LEU A 213 4.28 -17.76 -15.90
C LEU A 213 4.51 -19.11 -16.59
N GLN A 214 5.76 -19.58 -16.63
CA GLN A 214 6.13 -20.88 -17.20
C GLN A 214 5.59 -22.06 -16.38
N SER A 215 5.46 -21.90 -15.05
CA SER A 215 4.88 -22.92 -14.16
C SER A 215 3.35 -23.07 -14.30
N GLY A 216 2.72 -22.29 -15.19
CA GLY A 216 1.26 -22.27 -15.36
C GLY A 216 0.54 -21.35 -14.37
N TYR A 217 1.25 -20.46 -13.68
CA TYR A 217 0.63 -19.48 -12.78
C TYR A 217 -0.38 -18.62 -13.55
N SER A 218 -1.63 -18.69 -13.11
CA SER A 218 -2.76 -17.99 -13.72
C SER A 218 -3.74 -17.57 -12.61
N PRO A 219 -3.40 -16.52 -11.84
CA PRO A 219 -4.25 -16.08 -10.73
C PRO A 219 -5.57 -15.52 -11.26
N THR A 220 -6.65 -15.76 -10.51
CA THR A 220 -7.95 -15.10 -10.71
C THR A 220 -8.54 -14.76 -9.35
N VAL A 221 -9.43 -13.78 -9.30
CA VAL A 221 -10.06 -13.34 -8.04
C VAL A 221 -10.81 -14.48 -7.36
N ASP A 222 -11.50 -15.31 -8.14
CA ASP A 222 -12.36 -16.40 -7.66
C ASP A 222 -11.59 -17.52 -6.96
N LEU A 223 -10.30 -17.70 -7.27
CA LEU A 223 -9.44 -18.68 -6.61
C LEU A 223 -9.13 -18.31 -5.15
N GLY A 224 -9.37 -17.05 -4.78
CA GLY A 224 -9.15 -16.52 -3.46
C GLY A 224 -7.68 -16.19 -3.16
N VAL A 225 -7.50 -15.33 -2.16
CA VAL A 225 -6.19 -14.75 -1.81
C VAL A 225 -5.13 -15.80 -1.49
N ALA A 226 -5.45 -16.83 -0.70
CA ALA A 226 -4.45 -17.81 -0.27
C ALA A 226 -3.84 -18.58 -1.45
N ARG A 227 -4.66 -18.91 -2.46
CA ARG A 227 -4.19 -19.66 -3.63
C ARG A 227 -3.33 -18.80 -4.53
N ASN A 228 -3.70 -17.53 -4.72
CA ASN A 228 -2.91 -16.59 -5.52
C ASN A 228 -1.60 -16.17 -4.82
N CYS A 229 -1.60 -16.01 -3.49
CA CYS A 229 -0.39 -15.65 -2.76
C CYS A 229 0.65 -16.78 -2.70
N ALA A 230 0.25 -18.05 -2.69
CA ALA A 230 1.17 -19.15 -2.41
C ALA A 230 2.37 -19.26 -3.39
N PRO A 231 2.20 -19.18 -4.72
CA PRO A 231 3.34 -19.17 -5.65
C PRO A 231 4.23 -17.94 -5.50
N LEU A 232 3.63 -16.77 -5.25
CA LEU A 232 4.36 -15.51 -5.04
C LEU A 232 5.25 -15.61 -3.78
N GLN A 233 4.69 -16.12 -2.67
CA GLN A 233 5.43 -16.33 -1.43
C GLN A 233 6.53 -17.39 -1.59
N LYS A 234 6.24 -18.50 -2.28
CA LYS A 234 7.21 -19.56 -2.55
C LYS A 234 8.42 -19.05 -3.34
N LYS A 235 8.20 -18.13 -4.28
CA LYS A 235 9.24 -17.44 -5.06
C LYS A 235 9.86 -16.25 -4.33
N LYS A 236 9.49 -15.99 -3.07
CA LYS A 236 9.96 -14.86 -2.24
C LYS A 236 9.72 -13.49 -2.89
N LEU A 237 8.61 -13.37 -3.63
CA LEU A 237 8.24 -12.12 -4.28
C LEU A 237 7.40 -11.21 -3.39
N LEU A 238 6.87 -11.69 -2.26
CA LEU A 238 6.07 -10.87 -1.34
C LEU A 238 6.96 -10.17 -0.31
N ALA A 239 6.63 -8.92 0.03
CA ALA A 239 7.35 -8.15 1.05
C ALA A 239 7.21 -8.73 2.47
N SER A 240 6.25 -9.60 2.72
CA SER A 240 6.14 -10.41 3.94
C SER A 240 5.38 -11.70 3.67
N ASP A 241 5.60 -12.71 4.50
CA ASP A 241 4.80 -13.93 4.46
C ASP A 241 3.35 -13.64 4.86
N VAL A 242 2.42 -14.09 4.01
CA VAL A 242 0.96 -14.00 4.23
C VAL A 242 0.44 -15.33 4.75
N LEU A 243 0.99 -16.44 4.23
CA LEU A 243 0.56 -17.80 4.53
C LEU A 243 1.53 -18.47 5.48
N SER A 244 1.00 -19.27 6.41
CA SER A 244 1.81 -20.25 7.13
C SER A 244 2.38 -21.29 6.15
N SER A 245 3.51 -21.90 6.48
CA SER A 245 4.15 -22.93 5.63
C SER A 245 3.19 -24.07 5.28
N LYS A 246 2.42 -24.56 6.26
CA LYS A 246 1.40 -25.61 6.05
C LYS A 246 0.32 -25.20 5.07
N LEU A 247 -0.15 -23.95 5.13
CA LEU A 247 -1.18 -23.44 4.21
C LEU A 247 -0.60 -23.23 2.81
N MET A 248 0.62 -22.67 2.71
CA MET A 248 1.31 -22.49 1.44
C MET A 248 1.48 -23.82 0.71
N ASP A 249 1.97 -24.86 1.38
CA ASP A 249 2.15 -26.18 0.78
C ASP A 249 0.82 -26.79 0.33
N LYS A 250 -0.26 -26.60 1.10
CA LYS A 250 -1.61 -27.03 0.69
C LYS A 250 -2.06 -26.32 -0.59
N MET A 251 -1.84 -25.01 -0.69
CA MET A 251 -2.27 -24.21 -1.85
C MET A 251 -1.44 -24.51 -3.11
N LEU A 252 -0.13 -24.77 -2.98
CA LEU A 252 0.76 -25.09 -4.10
C LEU A 252 0.40 -26.42 -4.78
N ASN A 253 -0.21 -27.36 -4.05
CA ASN A 253 -0.64 -28.65 -4.58
C ASN A 253 -2.02 -28.60 -5.28
N ALA A 254 -2.72 -27.47 -5.22
CA ALA A 254 -3.99 -27.29 -5.94
C ALA A 254 -3.73 -26.98 -7.42
N LYS A 255 -4.36 -27.72 -8.34
CA LYS A 255 -4.20 -27.50 -9.79
C LYS A 255 -4.86 -26.20 -10.23
N TRP A 256 -4.14 -25.36 -10.98
CA TRP A 256 -4.70 -24.25 -11.78
C TRP A 256 -5.67 -24.84 -12.81
N GLU A 257 -6.97 -24.59 -12.63
CA GLU A 257 -8.04 -25.04 -13.53
C GLU A 257 -8.23 -24.02 -14.65
#